data_AF-A0A413ZYX6-F1
#
_entry.id   AF-A0A413ZYX6-F1
#
_cell.length_a   1.000
_cell.length_b   1.000
_cell.length_c   1.000
_cell.angle_alpha   90.00
_cell.angle_beta   90.00
_cell.angle_gamma   90.00
#
_symmetry.space_group_name_H-M   'P 1'
#
loop_
_entity.id
_entity.type
_entity.pdbx_description
1 polymer ?
#
loop_
_entity_poly.entity_id
_entity_poly.type
_entity_poly.pdbx_seq_one_letter_code
_entity_poly.pdbx_strand_id
1 'polypeptide(L)' 'VRQYAMEYAKEYAKEYAKEYGEEQKEEGILQGKNNMLYSLVSKGRLKIDVAAEEANVSLGEFEKSMEEAGYKIPELV' A
#
# COMPACT_ATOMS: atom_id res chain seq x y z
N VAL A 1 -10.98 14.38 -40.07
CA VAL A 1 -10.05 13.28 -39.70
C VAL A 1 -8.98 13.73 -38.69
N ARG A 2 -8.15 14.75 -38.99
CA ARG A 2 -7.06 15.19 -38.07
C ARG A 2 -7.53 15.73 -36.71
N GLN A 3 -8.61 16.51 -36.67
CA GLN A 3 -9.17 17.03 -35.41
C GLN A 3 -9.71 15.89 -34.53
N TYR A 4 -10.47 14.96 -35.13
CA TYR A 4 -10.98 13.76 -34.44
C TYR A 4 -9.86 12.90 -33.84
N ALA A 5 -8.78 12.66 -34.59
CA ALA A 5 -7.63 11.90 -34.08
C ALA A 5 -6.92 12.60 -32.91
N MET A 6 -6.84 13.94 -32.95
CA MET A 6 -6.23 14.73 -31.87
C MET A 6 -7.11 14.78 -30.61
N GLU A 7 -8.43 14.82 -30.78
CA GLU A 7 -9.39 14.78 -29.68
C GLU A 7 -9.39 13.40 -29.02
N TYR A 8 -9.38 12.33 -29.81
CA TYR A 8 -9.22 10.96 -29.31
C TYR A 8 -7.91 10.77 -28.52
N ALA A 9 -6.78 11.27 -29.04
CA ALA A 9 -5.50 11.16 -28.35
C ALA A 9 -5.48 11.94 -27.02
N LYS A 10 -6.17 13.09 -26.94
CA LYS A 10 -6.29 13.85 -25.69
C LYS A 10 -7.15 13.14 -24.66
N GLU A 11 -8.28 12.57 -25.06
CA GLU A 11 -9.14 11.80 -24.14
C GLU A 11 -8.42 10.55 -23.64
N TYR A 12 -7.72 9.82 -24.51
CA TYR A 12 -6.91 8.67 -24.10
C TYR A 12 -5.83 9.05 -23.08
N ALA A 13 -5.10 10.14 -23.32
CA ALA A 13 -4.07 10.60 -22.39
C ALA A 13 -4.63 11.04 -21.03
N LYS A 14 -5.83 11.61 -20.99
CA LYS A 14 -6.50 11.99 -19.74
C LYS A 14 -6.95 10.77 -18.94
N GLU A 15 -7.60 9.80 -19.61
CA GLU A 15 -8.04 8.56 -18.96
C GLU A 15 -6.84 7.80 -18.39
N TYR A 16 -5.76 7.67 -19.17
CA TYR A 16 -4.53 7.04 -18.70
C TYR A 16 -3.91 7.77 -17.50
N ALA A 17 -3.81 9.11 -17.55
CA ALA A 17 -3.27 9.87 -16.42
C ALA A 17 -4.14 9.75 -15.16
N LYS A 18 -5.46 9.62 -15.33
CA LYS A 18 -6.40 9.42 -14.24
C LYS A 18 -6.26 8.04 -13.62
N GLU A 19 -6.21 6.99 -14.44
CA GLU A 19 -6.02 5.60 -14.00
C GLU A 19 -4.72 5.45 -13.19
N TYR A 20 -3.60 5.93 -13.73
CA TYR A 20 -2.32 5.92 -13.02
C TYR A 20 -2.35 6.73 -11.72
N GLY A 21 -3.06 7.86 -11.70
CA GLY A 21 -3.21 8.67 -10.50
C GLY A 21 -4.04 7.99 -9.41
N GLU A 22 -5.07 7.22 -9.82
CA GLU A 22 -5.91 6.45 -8.91
C GLU A 22 -5.16 5.25 -8.33
N GLU A 23 -4.40 4.51 -9.15
CA GLU A 23 -3.54 3.41 -8.69
C GLU A 23 -2.50 3.89 -7.66
N GLN A 24 -1.77 4.97 -7.95
CA GLN A 24 -0.79 5.53 -7.01
C GLN A 24 -1.42 5.98 -5.68
N LYS A 25 -2.65 6.49 -5.74
CA LYS A 25 -3.38 6.90 -4.54
C LYS A 25 -3.74 5.69 -3.69
N GLU A 26 -4.21 4.61 -4.31
CA GLU A 26 -4.56 3.37 -3.61
C GLU A 26 -3.31 2.72 -2.97
N GLU A 27 -2.21 2.64 -3.71
CA GLU A 27 -0.92 2.16 -3.18
C GLU A 27 -0.44 3.00 -1.99
N GLY A 28 -0.55 4.33 -2.08
CA GLY A 28 -0.17 5.22 -0.99
C GLY A 28 -1.04 5.05 0.27
N ILE A 29 -2.34 4.82 0.09
CA ILE A 29 -3.26 4.52 1.20
C ILE A 29 -2.89 3.18 1.86
N LEU A 30 -2.65 2.14 1.07
CA LEU A 30 -2.26 0.82 1.56
C LEU A 30 -0.93 0.87 2.32
N GLN A 31 0.07 1.56 1.75
CA GLN A 31 1.36 1.77 2.40
C GLN A 31 1.21 2.52 3.73
N GLY A 32 0.37 3.57 3.77
CA GLY A 32 0.06 4.30 5.00
C GLY A 32 -0.58 3.42 6.07
N LYS A 33 -1.55 2.57 5.68
CA LYS A 33 -2.19 1.59 6.58
C LYS A 33 -1.15 0.61 7.16
N ASN A 34 -0.30 0.03 6.32
CA ASN A 34 0.72 -0.93 6.75
C ASN A 34 1.74 -0.29 7.70
N ASN A 35 2.23 0.91 7.39
CA ASN A 35 3.14 1.66 8.28
C ASN A 35 2.52 1.93 9.66
N MET A 36 1.22 2.22 9.72
CA MET A 36 0.50 2.37 10.98
C MET A 36 0.51 1.08 11.79
N LEU A 37 0.17 -0.06 11.15
CA LEU A 37 0.16 -1.38 11.79
C LEU A 37 1.57 -1.74 12.30
N TYR A 38 2.60 -1.54 11.48
CA TYR A 38 4.00 -1.78 11.86
C TYR A 38 4.38 -0.96 13.10
N SER A 39 4.04 0.34 13.12
CA SER A 39 4.33 1.20 14.26
C SER A 39 3.64 0.75 15.54
N LEU A 40 2.38 0.29 15.45
CA LEU A 40 1.62 -0.21 16.61
C LEU A 40 2.23 -1.49 17.16
N VAL A 41 2.62 -2.42 16.28
CA VAL A 41 3.26 -3.68 16.65
C VAL A 41 4.63 -3.42 17.29
N SER A 42 5.49 -2.62 16.66
CA SER A 42 6.81 -2.29 17.23
C SER A 42 6.74 -1.58 18.58
N LYS A 43 5.64 -0.87 18.87
CA LYS A 43 5.38 -0.22 20.16
C LYS A 43 4.71 -1.14 21.20
N GLY A 44 4.44 -2.40 20.84
CA GLY A 44 3.75 -3.37 21.70
C GLY A 44 2.28 -3.03 21.96
N ARG A 45 1.67 -2.20 21.10
CA ARG A 45 0.27 -1.74 21.24
C ARG A 45 -0.73 -2.59 20.46
N LEU A 46 -0.24 -3.38 19.51
CA LEU A 46 -1.01 -4.32 18.73
C LEU A 46 -0.22 -5.63 18.67
N LYS A 47 -0.89 -6.77 18.81
CA LYS A 47 -0.23 -8.06 18.63
C LYS A 47 0.05 -8.30 17.15
N ILE A 48 1.15 -8.97 16.86
CA ILE A 48 1.63 -9.12 15.48
C ILE A 48 0.72 -10.03 14.63
N ASP A 49 0.07 -11.01 15.24
CA ASP A 49 -0.93 -11.89 14.61
C ASP A 49 -2.19 -11.11 14.19
N VAL A 50 -2.71 -10.25 15.07
CA VAL A 50 -3.84 -9.36 14.77
C VAL A 50 -3.48 -8.38 13.66
N ALA A 51 -2.26 -7.83 13.68
CA ALA A 51 -1.81 -6.90 12.65
C ALA A 51 -1.69 -7.56 11.27
N ALA A 52 -1.22 -8.80 11.21
CA ALA A 52 -1.17 -9.58 9.97
C ALA A 52 -2.57 -9.87 9.40
N GLU A 53 -3.52 -10.23 10.28
CA GLU A 53 -4.94 -10.40 9.90
C GLU A 53 -5.54 -9.11 9.33
N GLU A 54 -5.32 -7.97 10.00
CA GLU A 54 -5.80 -6.65 9.56
C GLU A 54 -5.16 -6.18 8.24
N ALA A 55 -3.92 -6.58 7.98
CA ALA A 55 -3.23 -6.37 6.71
C ALA A 55 -3.63 -7.40 5.63
N ASN A 56 -4.43 -8.41 5.99
CA ASN A 56 -4.88 -9.50 5.12
C ASN A 56 -3.71 -10.26 4.46
N VAL A 57 -2.66 -10.54 5.24
CA VAL A 57 -1.48 -11.31 4.84
C VAL A 57 -1.16 -12.36 5.90
N SER A 58 -0.28 -13.31 5.58
CA SER A 58 0.21 -14.25 6.61
C SER A 58 1.11 -13.56 7.63
N LEU A 59 1.24 -14.15 8.82
CA LEU A 59 2.14 -13.65 9.87
C LEU A 59 3.58 -13.48 9.36
N GLY A 60 4.12 -14.47 8.65
CA GLY A 60 5.49 -14.42 8.14
C GLY A 60 5.70 -13.37 7.03
N GLU A 61 4.70 -13.15 6.18
CA GLU A 61 4.74 -12.05 5.20
C GLU A 61 4.73 -10.70 5.88
N PHE A 62 3.89 -10.54 6.91
CA PHE A 62 3.82 -9.31 7.69
C PHE A 62 5.13 -9.01 8.43
N GLU A 63 5.71 -10.00 9.10
CA GLU A 63 7.03 -9.90 9.77
C GLU A 63 8.12 -9.46 8.79
N LYS A 64 8.19 -10.13 7.64
CA LYS A 64 9.15 -9.79 6.58
C LYS A 64 8.98 -8.36 6.08
N SER A 65 7.74 -7.94 5.80
CA SER A 65 7.49 -6.57 5.35
C SER A 65 7.77 -5.51 6.43
N MET A 66 7.56 -5.82 7.71
CA MET A 66 7.99 -4.97 8.82
C MET A 66 9.52 -4.81 8.84
N GLU A 67 10.25 -5.92 8.73
CA GLU A 67 11.71 -5.93 8.71
C GLU A 67 12.26 -5.14 7.52
N GLU A 68 11.74 -5.38 6.32
CA GLU A 68 12.12 -4.65 5.09
C GLU A 68 11.85 -3.14 5.21
N ALA A 69 10.79 -2.76 5.93
CA ALA A 69 10.46 -1.36 6.22
C ALA A 69 11.27 -0.76 7.40
N GLY A 70 12.17 -1.54 8.02
CA GLY A 70 13.05 -1.10 9.11
C GLY A 70 12.38 -1.01 10.48
N TYR A 71 11.23 -1.67 10.67
CA TYR A 71 10.54 -1.74 11.94
C TYR A 71 11.05 -2.89 12.80
N LYS A 72 11.11 -2.66 14.12
CA LYS A 72 11.48 -3.72 15.07
C LYS A 72 10.35 -4.74 15.18
N ILE A 73 10.68 -6.01 14.97
CA ILE A 73 9.79 -7.14 15.28
C ILE A 73 9.85 -7.41 16.80
N PRO A 74 8.72 -7.44 17.51
CA PRO A 74 8.68 -7.83 18.92
C PRO A 74 9.13 -9.29 19.08
N GLU A 75 9.94 -9.59 20.08
CA GLU A 75 10.26 -10.98 20.42
C GLU A 75 8.99 -11.69 20.91
N LEU A 76 8.76 -12.92 20.43
CA LEU A 76 7.69 -13.78 20.94
C LEU A 76 8.04 -14.12 22.39
N VAL A 77 7.28 -13.57 23.33
CA VAL A 77 7.39 -13.86 24.78
C VAL A 77 6.47 -15.02 25.14
#